data_AF-A0A0C2CSM6-F1
#
_entry.id   AF-A0A0C2CSM6-F1
#
_cell.length_a   1.000
_cell.length_b   1.000
_cell.length_c   1.000
_cell.angle_alpha   90.00
_cell.angle_beta   90.00
_cell.angle_gamma   90.00
#
_symmetry.space_group_name_H-M   'P 1'
#
loop_
_entity.id
_entity.type
_entity.pdbx_description
1 polymer ?
#
loop_
_entity_poly.entity_id
_entity_poly.type
_entity_poly.pdbx_seq_one_letter_code
_entity_poly.pdbx_strand_id
1 'polypeptide(L)'
;MKIGIRGPALYPTRARLWYPQTVTQALARAITRRAWLRGCAAGIASASVLACRTKPAELAPDGTMLTPYLGIGEVLAADQLEGIAQLGAQLVVASEAHSEEPGVAEMLAAAGRIGGANISSTRLAYRKLSEGMIAWLAAHPDQRAGLVLVHCPMAFTNEGAYWVQRSGQLFNPYEGAMMLRCGAKLAWEDHRRGAPPAGNVELEGMDT
;
A
#
# COMPACT_ATOMS: atom_id res chain seq x y z
N MET A 1 -58.54 -12.06 -43.07
CA MET A 1 -59.10 -13.42 -43.12
C MET A 1 -58.77 -14.13 -41.80
N LYS A 2 -59.80 -14.43 -40.99
CA LYS A 2 -59.88 -15.28 -39.76
C LYS A 2 -58.82 -15.04 -38.66
N ILE A 3 -59.12 -14.39 -37.52
CA ILE A 3 -59.99 -14.76 -36.38
C ILE A 3 -59.51 -16.01 -35.61
N GLY A 4 -59.09 -15.80 -34.37
CA GLY A 4 -59.50 -16.59 -33.19
C GLY A 4 -58.38 -17.24 -32.38
N ILE A 5 -58.48 -17.51 -31.07
CA ILE A 5 -59.47 -17.31 -30.00
C ILE A 5 -58.67 -17.53 -28.67
N ARG A 6 -59.19 -16.98 -27.56
CA ARG A 6 -58.67 -17.04 -26.19
C ARG A 6 -58.81 -18.41 -25.47
N GLY A 7 -57.81 -18.75 -24.64
CA GLY A 7 -57.87 -19.38 -23.29
C GLY A 7 -58.39 -20.82 -23.11
N PRO A 8 -58.45 -21.39 -21.88
CA PRO A 8 -57.73 -21.09 -20.63
C PRO A 8 -57.14 -22.35 -19.89
N ALA A 9 -56.51 -22.06 -18.74
CA ALA A 9 -56.13 -22.87 -17.55
C ALA A 9 -56.48 -24.36 -17.42
N LEU A 10 -55.59 -25.12 -16.73
CA LEU A 10 -55.83 -25.77 -15.42
C LEU A 10 -54.57 -26.53 -14.90
N TYR A 11 -54.37 -26.45 -13.58
CA TYR A 11 -53.37 -27.08 -12.69
C TYR A 11 -53.55 -28.62 -12.58
N PRO A 12 -52.80 -29.42 -11.75
CA PRO A 12 -51.82 -29.13 -10.69
C PRO A 12 -50.52 -29.98 -10.82
N THR A 13 -49.54 -29.98 -9.90
CA THR A 13 -49.46 -30.94 -8.78
C THR A 13 -48.33 -30.55 -7.82
N ARG A 14 -48.61 -30.66 -6.52
CA ARG A 14 -47.70 -30.48 -5.39
C ARG A 14 -46.59 -31.55 -5.36
N ALA A 15 -45.39 -31.16 -4.94
CA ALA A 15 -44.51 -32.05 -4.17
C ALA A 15 -43.68 -31.22 -3.18
N ARG A 16 -44.18 -31.13 -1.93
CA ARG A 16 -43.40 -30.81 -0.73
C ARG A 16 -43.13 -32.12 -0.03
N LEU A 17 -41.88 -32.55 0.08
CA LEU A 17 -41.36 -33.41 1.16
C LEU A 17 -39.87 -33.03 1.32
N TRP A 18 -39.45 -32.39 2.44
CA TRP A 18 -38.95 -33.02 3.68
C TRP A 18 -37.79 -33.98 3.35
N TYR A 19 -36.55 -33.81 3.83
CA TYR A 19 -36.08 -33.72 5.22
C TYR A 19 -34.52 -33.75 5.19
N PRO A 20 -33.77 -33.72 6.31
CA PRO A 20 -33.69 -32.75 7.40
C PRO A 20 -32.28 -32.15 7.56
N GLN A 21 -32.18 -31.04 8.28
CA GLN A 21 -30.93 -30.64 8.94
C GLN A 21 -30.75 -31.47 10.21
N THR A 22 -29.59 -32.11 10.36
CA THR A 22 -29.09 -32.68 11.62
C THR A 22 -27.74 -32.00 11.85
N VAL A 23 -27.67 -30.97 12.69
CA VAL A 23 -27.42 -31.04 14.15
C VAL A 23 -26.24 -31.96 14.45
N THR A 24 -25.10 -31.37 14.76
CA THR A 24 -24.29 -31.74 15.93
C THR A 24 -23.26 -30.64 16.21
N GLN A 25 -23.66 -29.69 17.05
CA GLN A 25 -22.73 -28.96 17.91
C GLN A 25 -22.31 -29.91 19.03
N ALA A 26 -21.01 -30.13 19.16
CA ALA A 26 -20.35 -30.82 20.27
C ALA A 26 -18.85 -30.53 20.13
N LEU A 27 -18.06 -30.08 21.10
CA LEU A 27 -18.21 -29.84 22.53
C LEU A 27 -17.09 -28.85 22.89
N ALA A 28 -17.42 -27.72 23.51
CA ALA A 28 -16.44 -26.96 24.26
C ALA A 28 -16.07 -27.80 25.51
N ARG A 29 -14.81 -28.24 25.61
CA ARG A 29 -14.28 -28.85 26.84
C ARG A 29 -13.35 -27.88 27.54
N ALA A 30 -13.75 -27.60 28.77
CA ALA A 30 -13.07 -26.84 29.79
C ALA A 30 -11.68 -27.39 30.13
N ILE A 31 -10.78 -26.46 30.43
CA ILE A 31 -9.86 -26.43 31.58
C ILE A 31 -9.10 -27.73 31.87
N THR A 32 -7.79 -27.70 31.63
CA THR A 32 -6.85 -28.13 32.67
C THR A 32 -5.65 -27.18 32.74
N ARG A 33 -5.63 -26.34 33.79
CA ARG A 33 -4.42 -25.70 34.26
C ARG A 33 -3.51 -26.80 34.81
N ARG A 34 -2.33 -27.02 34.21
CA ARG A 34 -1.23 -27.73 34.88
C ARG A 34 -0.11 -26.73 35.10
N ALA A 35 -0.13 -26.14 36.29
CA ALA A 35 1.01 -25.46 36.86
C ALA A 35 2.09 -26.53 37.12
N TRP A 36 3.22 -26.44 36.42
CA TRP A 36 4.46 -27.08 36.80
C TRP A 36 5.37 -26.01 37.37
N LEU A 37 5.51 -26.00 38.69
CA LEU A 37 6.61 -25.34 39.40
C LEU A 37 7.70 -26.38 39.62
N ARG A 38 8.92 -26.06 39.17
CA ARG A 38 10.28 -26.55 39.55
C ARG A 38 11.14 -26.47 38.29
N GLY A 39 12.31 -25.85 38.26
CA GLY A 39 13.12 -25.20 39.28
C GLY A 39 14.27 -24.46 38.60
N CYS A 40 14.94 -23.59 39.35
CA CYS A 40 16.11 -22.85 38.92
C CYS A 40 17.24 -23.79 38.46
N ALA A 41 17.79 -23.54 37.28
CA ALA A 41 19.16 -23.87 36.95
C ALA A 41 19.73 -22.72 36.13
N ALA A 42 20.73 -22.05 36.72
CA ALA A 42 21.51 -21.02 36.07
C ALA A 42 22.28 -21.62 34.88
N GLY A 43 22.06 -21.06 33.70
CA GLY A 43 22.83 -21.33 32.49
C GLY A 43 23.08 -20.01 31.79
N ILE A 44 24.29 -19.48 31.94
CA ILE A 44 24.78 -18.33 31.20
C ILE A 44 24.98 -18.81 29.76
N ALA A 45 24.12 -18.36 28.85
CA ALA A 45 24.32 -18.56 27.42
C ALA A 45 23.88 -17.30 26.69
N SER A 46 24.87 -16.62 26.12
CA SER A 46 24.85 -15.46 25.23
C SER A 46 23.47 -14.91 24.87
N ALA A 47 23.15 -13.75 25.45
CA ALA A 47 22.19 -12.83 24.85
C ALA A 47 22.80 -12.31 23.55
N SER A 48 22.62 -13.06 22.46
CA SER A 48 22.56 -12.46 21.13
C SER A 48 21.49 -11.40 21.22
N VAL A 49 21.90 -10.14 21.28
CA VAL A 49 21.05 -9.01 20.99
C VAL A 49 20.68 -9.10 19.52
N LEU A 50 19.74 -10.00 19.21
CA LEU A 50 18.85 -9.80 18.08
C LEU A 50 18.13 -8.50 18.42
N ALA A 51 18.71 -7.39 17.96
CA ALA A 51 18.02 -6.13 17.92
C ALA A 51 16.70 -6.43 17.22
N CYS A 52 15.60 -6.34 17.98
CA CYS A 52 14.28 -6.27 17.38
C CYS A 52 14.37 -5.14 16.37
N ARG A 53 14.43 -5.50 15.08
CA ARG A 53 14.18 -4.58 13.99
C ARG A 53 12.79 -4.06 14.30
N THR A 54 12.69 -2.84 14.82
CA THR A 54 11.39 -2.22 15.04
C THR A 54 10.74 -2.20 13.67
N LYS A 55 9.63 -2.93 13.53
CA LYS A 55 8.77 -2.88 12.35
C LYS A 55 8.64 -1.40 11.97
N PRO A 56 8.90 -0.98 10.71
CA PRO A 56 8.55 0.37 10.27
C PRO A 56 7.15 0.64 10.80
N ALA A 57 6.98 1.75 11.51
CA ALA A 57 5.77 2.04 12.26
C ALA A 57 4.58 1.75 11.36
N GLU A 58 3.86 0.66 11.64
CA GLU A 58 2.73 0.25 10.83
C GLU A 58 1.66 1.30 11.07
N LEU A 59 1.62 2.31 10.21
CA LEU A 59 0.57 3.31 10.24
C LEU A 59 -0.74 2.55 10.11
N ALA A 60 -1.54 2.61 11.18
CA ALA A 60 -2.89 2.09 11.12
C ALA A 60 -3.60 2.78 9.95
N PRO A 61 -4.33 2.04 9.10
CA PRO A 61 -5.03 2.64 7.97
C PRO A 61 -6.02 3.67 8.50
N ASP A 62 -5.83 4.93 8.13
CA ASP A 62 -6.71 6.06 8.43
C ASP A 62 -7.83 6.21 7.39
N GLY A 63 -7.87 5.30 6.42
CA GLY A 63 -8.82 5.31 5.30
C GLY A 63 -8.43 6.27 4.17
N THR A 64 -7.32 7.00 4.28
CA THR A 64 -6.85 7.92 3.23
C THR A 64 -5.99 7.20 2.20
N MET A 65 -5.85 7.79 1.02
CA MET A 65 -4.88 7.30 0.01
C MET A 65 -3.42 7.53 0.45
N LEU A 66 -3.17 8.55 1.28
CA LEU A 66 -1.82 8.96 1.68
C LEU A 66 -1.13 7.91 2.54
N THR A 67 -1.81 7.37 3.54
CA THR A 67 -1.22 6.41 4.47
C THR A 67 -0.67 5.15 3.79
N PRO A 68 -1.43 4.41 2.96
CA PRO A 68 -0.89 3.25 2.26
C PRO A 68 0.16 3.62 1.21
N TYR A 69 0.03 4.77 0.52
CA TYR A 69 1.05 5.24 -0.41
C TYR A 69 2.41 5.47 0.27
N LEU A 70 2.42 6.23 1.37
CA LEU A 70 3.63 6.52 2.14
C LEU A 70 4.24 5.24 2.72
N GLY A 71 3.40 4.34 3.24
CA GLY A 71 3.85 3.04 3.74
C GLY A 71 4.56 2.20 2.68
N ILE A 72 4.07 2.18 1.44
CA ILE A 72 4.75 1.45 0.34
C ILE A 72 6.14 2.07 0.09
N GLY A 73 6.25 3.40 0.06
CA GLY A 73 7.52 4.08 -0.11
C GLY A 73 8.53 3.74 0.99
N GLU A 74 8.09 3.74 2.25
CA GLU A 74 8.92 3.39 3.41
C GLU A 74 9.43 1.94 3.36
N VAL A 75 8.56 0.99 2.99
CA VAL A 75 8.94 -0.42 2.82
C VAL A 75 9.97 -0.59 1.70
N LEU A 76 9.78 0.11 0.57
CA LEU A 76 10.70 0.05 -0.57
C LEU A 76 12.06 0.72 -0.32
N ALA A 77 12.06 1.81 0.44
CA ALA A 77 13.29 2.47 0.88
C ALA A 77 14.12 1.57 1.82
N ALA A 78 13.46 0.65 2.53
CA ALA A 78 14.11 -0.34 3.37
C ALA A 78 14.50 -1.64 2.63
N ASP A 79 14.43 -1.67 1.28
CA ASP A 79 14.67 -2.85 0.45
C ASP A 79 13.77 -4.06 0.79
N GLN A 80 12.53 -3.81 1.19
CA GLN A 80 11.58 -4.85 1.60
C GLN A 80 10.37 -4.93 0.67
N LEU A 81 9.64 -6.05 0.76
CA LEU A 81 8.40 -6.30 0.03
C LEU A 81 7.23 -6.73 0.93
N GLU A 82 7.52 -7.01 2.21
CA GLU A 82 6.51 -7.46 3.16
C GLU A 82 5.41 -6.41 3.32
N GLY A 83 4.15 -6.84 3.24
CA GLY A 83 3.00 -5.95 3.41
C GLY A 83 2.62 -5.09 2.20
N ILE A 84 3.43 -5.03 1.14
CA ILE A 84 3.14 -4.18 -0.03
C ILE A 84 1.81 -4.53 -0.71
N ALA A 85 1.48 -5.81 -0.84
CA ALA A 85 0.20 -6.23 -1.43
C ALA A 85 -1.00 -5.75 -0.60
N GLN A 86 -0.88 -5.78 0.73
CA GLN A 86 -1.92 -5.30 1.64
C GLN A 86 -2.08 -3.78 1.57
N LEU A 87 -0.97 -3.04 1.56
CA LEU A 87 -0.98 -1.58 1.38
C LEU A 87 -1.54 -1.19 0.01
N GLY A 88 -1.21 -1.94 -1.05
CA GLY A 88 -1.77 -1.76 -2.39
C GLY A 88 -3.28 -1.94 -2.41
N ALA A 89 -3.80 -2.98 -1.76
CA ALA A 89 -5.24 -3.19 -1.64
C ALA A 89 -5.94 -2.07 -0.85
N GLN A 90 -5.34 -1.60 0.24
CA GLN A 90 -5.86 -0.44 0.99
C GLN A 90 -5.88 0.82 0.13
N LEU A 91 -4.84 1.05 -0.67
CA LEU A 91 -4.79 2.18 -1.58
C LEU A 91 -5.88 2.09 -2.65
N VAL A 92 -6.11 0.90 -3.22
CA VAL A 92 -7.22 0.69 -4.18
C VAL A 92 -8.55 1.10 -3.56
N VAL A 93 -8.88 0.58 -2.37
CA VAL A 93 -10.13 0.89 -1.68
C VAL A 93 -10.25 2.39 -1.38
N ALA A 94 -9.17 3.01 -0.88
CA ALA A 94 -9.16 4.45 -0.58
C ALA A 94 -9.31 5.32 -1.84
N SER A 95 -8.88 4.83 -3.01
CA SER A 95 -8.96 5.55 -4.27
C SER A 95 -10.31 5.48 -4.97
N GLU A 96 -11.22 4.56 -4.61
CA GLU A 96 -12.50 4.37 -5.31
C GLU A 96 -13.38 5.64 -5.30
N ALA A 97 -13.45 6.31 -4.14
CA ALA A 97 -14.22 7.54 -3.96
C ALA A 97 -13.66 8.75 -4.73
N HIS A 98 -12.41 8.66 -5.20
CA HIS A 98 -11.68 9.72 -5.89
C HIS A 98 -11.39 9.36 -7.36
N SER A 99 -12.05 8.33 -7.90
CA SER A 99 -11.70 7.72 -9.20
C SER A 99 -11.74 8.68 -10.40
N GLU A 100 -12.48 9.79 -10.31
CA GLU A 100 -12.54 10.83 -11.34
C GLU A 100 -11.53 11.97 -11.15
N GLU A 101 -10.76 11.95 -10.06
CA GLU A 101 -9.79 12.99 -9.75
C GLU A 101 -8.44 12.77 -10.47
N PRO A 102 -7.67 13.86 -10.73
CA PRO A 102 -6.42 13.77 -11.47
C PRO A 102 -5.42 12.77 -10.86
N GLY A 103 -4.91 11.85 -11.68
CA GLY A 103 -3.89 10.87 -11.31
C GLY A 103 -4.43 9.61 -10.59
N VAL A 104 -5.70 9.60 -10.17
CA VAL A 104 -6.25 8.49 -9.38
C VAL A 104 -6.46 7.24 -10.25
N ALA A 105 -6.81 7.39 -11.53
CA ALA A 105 -6.92 6.28 -12.47
C ALA A 105 -5.58 5.53 -12.64
N GLU A 106 -4.47 6.27 -12.78
CA GLU A 106 -3.12 5.72 -12.84
C GLU A 106 -2.72 5.05 -11.52
N MET A 107 -3.07 5.68 -10.39
CA MET A 107 -2.85 5.09 -9.07
C MET A 107 -3.57 3.75 -8.91
N LEU A 108 -4.86 3.67 -9.25
CA LEU A 108 -5.65 2.43 -9.18
C LEU A 108 -5.02 1.32 -10.02
N ALA A 109 -4.62 1.63 -11.25
CA ALA A 109 -4.00 0.67 -12.15
C ALA A 109 -2.65 0.14 -11.62
N ALA A 110 -1.83 1.02 -11.03
CA ALA A 110 -0.53 0.65 -10.46
C ALA A 110 -0.67 -0.07 -9.11
N ALA A 111 -1.59 0.37 -8.24
CA ALA A 111 -1.85 -0.22 -6.94
C ALA A 111 -2.32 -1.67 -7.07
N GLY A 112 -3.19 -1.96 -8.04
CA GLY A 112 -3.64 -3.34 -8.33
C GLY A 112 -2.52 -4.30 -8.77
N ARG A 113 -1.33 -3.79 -9.11
CA ARG A 113 -0.17 -4.58 -9.56
C ARG A 113 1.06 -4.43 -8.66
N ILE A 114 0.96 -3.66 -7.57
CA ILE A 114 2.11 -3.28 -6.74
C ILE A 114 2.75 -4.46 -6.01
N GLY A 115 1.97 -5.51 -5.70
CA GLY A 115 2.44 -6.78 -5.13
C GLY A 115 3.24 -7.64 -6.12
N GLY A 116 4.04 -7.02 -6.99
CA GLY A 116 4.83 -7.67 -8.04
C GLY A 116 5.77 -8.76 -7.54
N ALA A 117 6.34 -9.51 -8.48
CA ALA A 117 7.14 -10.71 -8.18
C ALA A 117 8.50 -10.41 -7.50
N ASN A 118 9.02 -9.18 -7.67
CA ASN A 118 10.30 -8.76 -7.12
C ASN A 118 10.38 -7.24 -6.94
N ILE A 119 11.39 -6.79 -6.20
CA ILE A 119 11.57 -5.39 -5.82
C ILE A 119 11.69 -4.43 -7.01
N SER A 120 12.32 -4.85 -8.10
CA SER A 120 12.46 -4.03 -9.30
C SER A 120 11.08 -3.75 -9.92
N SER A 121 10.27 -4.80 -10.12
CA SER A 121 8.89 -4.64 -10.63
C SER A 121 8.01 -3.80 -9.71
N THR A 122 8.13 -3.96 -8.39
CA THR A 122 7.39 -3.16 -7.42
C THR A 122 7.80 -1.69 -7.44
N ARG A 123 9.10 -1.38 -7.57
CA ARG A 123 9.58 0.00 -7.71
C ARG A 123 9.08 0.68 -8.97
N LEU A 124 9.01 -0.05 -10.09
CA LEU A 124 8.40 0.44 -11.33
C LEU A 124 6.92 0.78 -11.15
N ALA A 125 6.15 -0.08 -10.48
CA ALA A 125 4.75 0.21 -10.15
C ALA A 125 4.65 1.40 -9.16
N TYR A 126 5.55 1.51 -8.19
CA TYR A 126 5.59 2.64 -7.25
C TYR A 126 5.90 3.98 -7.93
N ARG A 127 6.72 4.00 -8.99
CA ARG A 127 6.93 5.20 -9.82
C ARG A 127 5.60 5.71 -10.38
N LYS A 128 4.74 4.80 -10.87
CA LYS A 128 3.40 5.14 -11.37
C LYS A 128 2.45 5.60 -10.27
N LEU A 129 2.51 4.97 -9.09
CA LEU A 129 1.79 5.47 -7.91
C LEU A 129 2.19 6.89 -7.54
N SER A 130 3.50 7.18 -7.58
CA SER A 130 4.02 8.50 -7.24
C SER A 130 3.61 9.56 -8.25
N GLU A 131 3.65 9.26 -9.54
CA GLU A 131 3.15 10.16 -10.59
C GLU A 131 1.68 10.57 -10.33
N GLY A 132 0.81 9.60 -10.06
CA GLY A 132 -0.60 9.87 -9.77
C GLY A 132 -0.82 10.57 -8.43
N MET A 133 -0.09 10.19 -7.37
CA MET A 133 -0.18 10.84 -6.06
C MET A 133 0.25 12.30 -6.12
N ILE A 134 1.29 12.61 -6.91
CA ILE A 134 1.73 13.99 -7.13
C ILE A 134 0.65 14.79 -7.85
N ALA A 135 0.01 14.23 -8.89
CA ALA A 135 -1.09 14.89 -9.59
C ALA A 135 -2.30 15.14 -8.68
N TRP A 136 -2.66 14.16 -7.84
CA TRP A 136 -3.73 14.30 -6.87
C TRP A 136 -3.43 15.38 -5.82
N LEU A 137 -2.23 15.36 -5.24
CA LEU A 137 -1.78 16.40 -4.29
C LEU A 137 -1.65 17.78 -4.96
N ALA A 138 -1.33 17.85 -6.25
CA ALA A 138 -1.33 19.10 -7.01
C ALA A 138 -2.72 19.76 -7.03
N ALA A 139 -3.79 18.96 -7.07
CA ALA A 139 -5.17 19.42 -6.96
C ALA A 139 -5.64 19.69 -5.52
N HIS A 140 -4.97 19.09 -4.51
CA HIS A 140 -5.34 19.16 -3.09
C HIS A 140 -4.24 19.77 -2.20
N PRO A 141 -4.01 21.10 -2.27
CA PRO A 141 -2.94 21.76 -1.51
C PRO A 141 -3.12 21.66 0.02
N ASP A 142 -4.35 21.55 0.51
CA ASP A 142 -4.69 21.33 1.92
C ASP A 142 -4.19 19.98 2.46
N GLN A 143 -4.01 18.99 1.59
CA GLN A 143 -3.54 17.65 1.93
C GLN A 143 -2.00 17.54 1.98
N ARG A 144 -1.25 18.60 1.67
CA ARG A 144 0.22 18.59 1.59
C ARG A 144 0.93 18.83 2.92
N ALA A 145 0.18 19.10 3.99
CA ALA A 145 0.76 19.45 5.28
C ALA A 145 1.73 18.35 5.77
N GLY A 146 2.98 18.75 6.04
CA GLY A 146 4.02 17.81 6.50
C GLY A 146 4.60 16.90 5.42
N LEU A 147 4.27 17.10 4.14
CA LEU A 147 4.80 16.34 3.01
C LEU A 147 5.82 17.16 2.20
N VAL A 148 6.81 16.47 1.65
CA VAL A 148 7.78 17.03 0.70
C VAL A 148 7.73 16.27 -0.62
N LEU A 149 7.86 17.02 -1.72
CA LEU A 149 8.11 16.47 -3.05
C LEU A 149 9.62 16.26 -3.20
N VAL A 150 10.04 15.12 -3.73
CA VAL A 150 11.45 14.78 -3.90
C VAL A 150 11.71 14.27 -5.31
N HIS A 151 12.88 14.57 -5.85
CA HIS A 151 13.38 14.07 -7.13
C HIS A 151 14.80 13.50 -7.00
N CYS A 152 15.04 12.29 -7.48
CA CYS A 152 16.40 11.75 -7.64
C CYS A 152 16.64 11.56 -9.15
N PRO A 153 17.61 12.28 -9.75
CA PRO A 153 17.89 12.20 -11.19
C PRO A 153 18.50 10.86 -11.60
N MET A 154 19.08 10.11 -10.64
CA MET A 154 19.75 8.84 -10.90
C MET A 154 18.81 7.62 -10.89
N ALA A 155 17.57 7.81 -10.40
CA ALA A 155 16.61 6.72 -10.31
C ALA A 155 16.35 6.09 -11.68
N PHE A 156 16.22 4.76 -11.72
CA PHE A 156 15.96 3.99 -12.95
C PHE A 156 16.98 4.26 -14.07
N THR A 157 18.27 4.09 -13.78
CA THR A 157 19.35 4.27 -14.78
C THR A 157 19.41 5.70 -15.33
N ASN A 158 19.36 6.68 -14.44
CA ASN A 158 19.38 8.11 -14.78
C ASN A 158 18.17 8.63 -15.58
N GLU A 159 17.06 7.89 -15.62
CA GLU A 159 15.80 8.42 -16.16
C GLU A 159 15.18 9.48 -15.23
N GLY A 160 15.48 9.39 -13.93
CA GLY A 160 14.92 10.25 -12.91
C GLY A 160 13.51 9.84 -12.49
N ALA A 161 13.19 10.08 -11.22
CA ALA A 161 11.86 9.84 -10.69
C ALA A 161 11.51 10.77 -9.53
N TYR A 162 10.22 11.06 -9.41
CA TYR A 162 9.63 11.88 -8.36
C TYR A 162 8.89 11.01 -7.38
N TRP A 163 8.84 11.42 -6.11
CA TRP A 163 7.95 10.85 -5.11
C TRP A 163 7.61 11.87 -4.05
N VAL A 164 6.61 11.52 -3.24
CA VAL A 164 6.23 12.28 -2.07
C VAL A 164 6.57 11.46 -0.84
N GLN A 165 7.10 12.10 0.20
CA GLN A 165 7.33 11.49 1.50
C GLN A 165 7.03 12.48 2.61
N ARG A 166 7.06 12.01 3.86
CA ARG A 166 7.00 12.89 5.03
C ARG A 166 8.23 13.80 5.08
N SER A 167 8.02 15.00 5.60
CA SER A 167 9.09 15.95 5.91
C SER A 167 10.08 15.34 6.89
N GLY A 168 11.34 15.74 6.79
CA GLY A 168 12.43 15.22 7.62
C GLY A 168 13.53 14.60 6.76
N GLN A 169 13.99 13.42 7.17
CA GLN A 169 15.11 12.74 6.49
C GLN A 169 14.65 12.15 5.15
N LEU A 170 15.49 12.29 4.12
CA LEU A 170 15.19 11.78 2.77
C LEU A 170 15.39 10.27 2.71
N PHE A 171 14.40 9.52 2.24
CA PHE A 171 14.50 8.07 2.03
C PHE A 171 14.06 7.73 0.61
N ASN A 172 15.01 7.31 -0.23
CA ASN A 172 14.78 7.01 -1.64
C ASN A 172 14.14 5.62 -1.81
N PRO A 173 12.87 5.52 -2.24
CA PRO A 173 12.17 4.25 -2.40
C PRO A 173 12.61 3.48 -3.66
N TYR A 174 13.25 4.15 -4.60
CA TYR A 174 13.68 3.59 -5.89
C TYR A 174 15.04 2.90 -5.79
N GLU A 175 15.92 3.39 -4.93
CA GLU A 175 17.30 2.89 -4.84
C GLU A 175 17.62 2.20 -3.51
N GLY A 176 16.73 2.31 -2.50
CA GLY A 176 16.89 1.62 -1.23
C GLY A 176 18.23 1.90 -0.56
N ALA A 177 18.85 0.88 0.04
CA ALA A 177 20.12 1.03 0.74
C ALA A 177 21.29 1.51 -0.14
N MET A 178 21.23 1.30 -1.46
CA MET A 178 22.32 1.71 -2.36
C MET A 178 22.49 3.22 -2.42
N MET A 179 21.38 3.96 -2.46
CA MET A 179 21.37 5.43 -2.54
C MET A 179 20.22 6.00 -1.74
N LEU A 180 20.10 5.57 -0.48
CA LEU A 180 18.95 5.88 0.39
C LEU A 180 18.72 7.38 0.55
N ARG A 181 19.79 8.18 0.41
CA ARG A 181 19.77 9.63 0.54
C ARG A 181 19.85 10.37 -0.80
N CYS A 182 19.85 9.69 -1.94
CA CYS A 182 19.79 10.38 -3.24
C CYS A 182 18.43 11.07 -3.41
N GLY A 183 18.46 12.38 -3.53
CA GLY A 183 17.38 13.19 -4.07
C GLY A 183 17.48 14.63 -3.60
N ALA A 184 16.69 15.50 -4.21
CA ALA A 184 16.47 16.85 -3.73
C ALA A 184 15.01 17.05 -3.39
N LYS A 185 14.77 17.73 -2.25
CA LYS A 185 13.45 18.23 -1.87
C LYS A 185 13.12 19.44 -2.73
N LEU A 186 11.91 19.50 -3.24
CA LEU A 186 11.44 20.51 -4.18
C LEU A 186 10.29 21.30 -3.61
N ALA A 187 10.13 22.55 -4.05
CA ALA A 187 8.91 23.28 -3.78
C ALA A 187 7.76 22.71 -4.62
N TRP A 188 6.53 22.80 -4.11
CA TRP A 188 5.36 22.36 -4.84
C TRP A 188 5.05 23.28 -6.03
N GLU A 189 5.70 24.41 -6.20
CA GLU A 189 5.51 25.28 -7.36
C GLU A 189 6.40 24.83 -8.53
N ASP A 190 7.48 24.10 -8.24
CA ASP A 190 8.53 23.70 -9.19
C ASP A 190 8.11 22.50 -10.06
N HIS A 191 7.09 21.73 -9.67
CA HIS A 191 6.60 20.56 -10.41
C HIS A 191 5.60 20.88 -11.53
N ARG A 192 5.13 22.14 -11.64
CA ARG A 192 3.94 22.54 -12.42
C ARG A 192 4.02 22.40 -13.94
N ARG A 193 5.04 21.72 -14.50
CA ARG A 193 5.11 21.45 -15.95
C ARG A 193 5.37 19.98 -16.31
N GLY A 194 5.28 19.05 -15.35
CA GLY A 194 5.66 17.65 -15.60
C GLY A 194 7.11 17.49 -16.06
N ALA A 195 7.90 18.56 -15.93
CA ALA A 195 9.29 18.66 -16.27
C ALA A 195 10.08 18.77 -14.97
N PRO A 196 11.31 18.23 -14.92
CA PRO A 196 12.20 18.45 -13.79
C PRO A 196 12.39 19.92 -13.45
N PRO A 197 12.66 20.26 -12.16
CA PRO A 197 12.99 21.61 -11.77
C PRO A 197 14.16 22.10 -12.63
N ALA A 198 13.97 23.23 -13.31
CA ALA A 198 15.05 23.91 -14.01
C ALA A 198 15.70 24.89 -13.02
N GLY A 199 16.95 24.62 -12.64
CA GLY A 199 17.73 25.47 -11.75
C GLY A 199 18.71 24.68 -10.89
N ASN A 200 19.51 25.41 -10.12
CA ASN A 200 20.49 24.85 -9.21
C ASN A 200 19.73 24.30 -8.00
N VAL A 201 19.25 23.06 -8.11
CA VAL A 201 18.61 22.38 -6.99
C VAL A 201 19.71 21.97 -6.01
N GLU A 202 19.63 22.45 -4.78
CA GLU A 202 20.53 22.05 -3.71
C GLU A 202 20.26 20.57 -3.38
N LEU A 203 21.15 19.69 -3.85
CA LEU A 203 21.09 18.25 -3.65
C LEU A 203 21.61 17.94 -2.24
N GLU A 204 20.71 17.70 -1.30
CA GLU A 204 21.06 17.25 0.05
C GLU A 204 21.66 15.84 -0.05
N GLY A 205 22.97 15.68 0.21
CA GLY A 205 23.66 14.38 0.24
C GLY A 205 24.55 14.03 -0.96
N MET A 206 24.90 14.99 -1.83
CA MET A 206 26.08 14.87 -2.70
C MET A 206 27.27 15.57 -2.05
N ASP A 207 27.85 14.95 -1.01
CA ASP A 207 29.19 15.30 -0.60
C ASP A 207 30.13 14.95 -1.77
N THR A 208 30.73 15.98 -2.37
CA THR A 208 31.86 15.87 -3.30
C THR A 208 33.11 15.38 -2.60
#